data_AF-A0A849DVE4-F1
#
_entry.id   AF-A0A849DVE4-F1
#
_cell.length_a   1.000
_cell.length_b   1.000
_cell.length_c   1.000
_cell.angle_alpha   90.00
_cell.angle_beta   90.00
_cell.angle_gamma   90.00
#
_symmetry.space_group_name_H-M   'P 1'
#
loop_
_entity.id
_entity.type
_entity.pdbx_description
1 polymer ?
#
loop_
_entity_poly.entity_id
_entity_poly.type
_entity_poly.pdbx_seq_one_letter_code
_entity_poly.pdbx_strand_id
1 'polypeptide(L)'
;MNCGTSTSSCGSCSGCESAPAAAVEKPLGKITAILADLGLEVTYAYDDLVFVQHSAFLLQFLEDPTTLKLYTNTECNPQEANDTASSIVLEFDRSGFTLDPSGKYTLSQNEDETLRIEFCGCGN
;
A
#
# COMPACT_ATOMS: atom_id res chain seq x y z
N MET A 1 13.31 -56.92 -30.76
CA MET A 1 13.22 -55.63 -31.48
C MET A 1 11.73 -55.34 -31.68
N ASN A 2 11.14 -54.19 -31.33
CA ASN A 2 11.65 -52.83 -31.24
C ASN A 2 11.28 -52.15 -29.92
N CYS A 3 12.28 -51.51 -29.30
CA CYS A 3 12.08 -50.35 -28.43
C CYS A 3 11.82 -49.12 -29.32
N GLY A 4 10.81 -48.33 -28.98
CA GLY A 4 10.55 -47.00 -29.52
C GLY A 4 10.52 -45.99 -28.36
N THR A 5 11.55 -45.15 -28.34
CA THR A 5 11.88 -44.09 -27.38
C THR A 5 11.00 -42.83 -27.50
N SER A 6 10.86 -42.13 -26.37
CA SER A 6 10.75 -40.66 -26.21
C SER A 6 9.45 -40.00 -26.69
N THR A 7 8.82 -39.02 -26.04
CA THR A 7 9.23 -38.01 -25.04
C THR A 7 7.95 -37.29 -24.56
N SER A 8 7.95 -36.87 -23.29
CA SER A 8 7.40 -35.59 -22.79
C SER A 8 5.98 -35.13 -23.19
N SER A 9 5.10 -35.01 -22.20
CA SER A 9 4.51 -33.70 -21.90
C SER A 9 4.04 -33.65 -20.45
N CYS A 10 4.57 -32.67 -19.73
CA CYS A 10 3.97 -32.11 -18.54
C CYS A 10 2.61 -31.47 -18.90
N GLY A 11 1.72 -31.34 -17.91
CA GLY A 11 0.52 -30.51 -17.97
C GLY A 11 -0.77 -31.31 -17.76
N SER A 12 -1.68 -30.94 -16.89
CA SER A 12 -1.80 -29.75 -16.06
C SER A 12 -2.84 -30.03 -14.98
N CYS A 13 -2.62 -29.42 -13.82
CA CYS A 13 -3.60 -28.87 -12.88
C CYS A 13 -5.05 -29.35 -13.04
N SER A 14 -5.59 -29.99 -12.01
CA SER A 14 -7.04 -30.00 -11.78
C SER A 14 -7.33 -30.12 -10.29
N GLY A 15 -7.92 -29.07 -9.73
CA GLY A 15 -8.70 -29.16 -8.51
C GLY A 15 -8.07 -28.57 -7.25
N CYS A 16 -7.75 -27.28 -7.24
CA CYS A 16 -8.03 -26.46 -6.06
C CYS A 16 -9.26 -25.60 -6.37
N GLU A 17 -10.42 -26.25 -6.40
CA GLU A 17 -11.69 -25.55 -6.31
C GLU A 17 -11.96 -25.25 -4.84
N SER A 18 -11.81 -23.99 -4.46
CA SER A 18 -12.74 -23.26 -3.56
C SER A 18 -12.06 -21.96 -3.11
N ALA A 19 -12.40 -20.85 -3.76
CA ALA A 19 -12.35 -19.54 -3.12
C ALA A 19 -13.70 -18.85 -3.38
N PRO A 20 -14.68 -19.02 -2.49
CA PRO A 20 -15.88 -18.22 -2.51
C PRO A 20 -15.59 -16.93 -1.73
N ALA A 21 -15.53 -15.80 -2.43
CA ALA A 21 -16.20 -14.56 -2.06
C ALA A 21 -15.66 -13.44 -2.94
N ALA A 22 -16.59 -12.70 -3.53
CA ALA A 22 -16.35 -11.33 -3.96
C ALA A 22 -15.93 -10.50 -2.73
N ALA A 23 -14.62 -10.38 -2.50
CA ALA A 23 -14.06 -9.27 -1.78
C ALA A 23 -13.49 -8.34 -2.86
N VAL A 24 -13.87 -7.06 -2.84
CA VAL A 24 -13.04 -6.03 -3.47
C VAL A 24 -11.75 -6.04 -2.66
N GLU A 25 -10.81 -6.90 -3.04
CA GLU A 25 -9.52 -6.99 -2.39
C GLU A 25 -8.77 -5.72 -2.78
N LYS A 26 -8.89 -4.70 -1.93
CA LYS A 26 -8.00 -3.54 -1.99
C LYS A 26 -6.59 -4.11 -2.11
N PRO A 27 -5.82 -3.74 -3.15
CA PRO A 27 -4.54 -4.36 -3.46
C PRO A 27 -3.45 -3.89 -2.49
N LEU A 28 -3.71 -3.97 -1.18
CA LEU A 28 -2.80 -3.73 -0.06
C LEU A 28 -1.50 -4.50 -0.26
N GLY A 29 -1.56 -5.74 -0.75
CA GLY A 29 -0.38 -6.54 -1.08
C GLY A 29 0.49 -5.93 -2.19
N LYS A 30 -0.11 -5.31 -3.21
CA LYS A 30 0.64 -4.66 -4.30
C LYS A 30 1.24 -3.34 -3.82
N ILE A 31 0.51 -2.61 -2.98
CA ILE A 31 0.91 -1.33 -2.41
C ILE A 31 2.04 -1.50 -1.41
N THR A 32 1.94 -2.47 -0.51
CA THR A 32 3.02 -2.84 0.43
C THR A 32 4.28 -3.27 -0.31
N ALA A 33 4.17 -3.97 -1.44
CA ALA A 33 5.32 -4.32 -2.27
C ALA A 33 6.01 -3.08 -2.86
N ILE A 34 5.25 -2.12 -3.39
CA ILE A 34 5.80 -0.85 -3.91
C ILE A 34 6.49 -0.06 -2.80
N LEU A 35 5.85 0.03 -1.62
CA LEU A 35 6.42 0.71 -0.46
C LEU A 35 7.72 0.04 0.00
N ALA A 36 7.76 -1.30 0.04
CA ALA A 36 8.97 -2.04 0.39
C ALA A 36 10.12 -1.81 -0.61
N ASP A 37 9.82 -1.70 -1.92
CA ASP A 37 10.83 -1.38 -2.95
C ASP A 37 11.46 0.00 -2.75
N LEU A 38 10.66 0.97 -2.30
CA LEU A 38 11.10 2.31 -1.91
C LEU A 38 11.84 2.36 -0.56
N GLY A 39 11.96 1.23 0.15
CA GLY A 39 12.54 1.17 1.49
C GLY A 39 11.62 1.68 2.60
N LEU A 40 10.31 1.73 2.32
CA LEU A 40 9.28 2.19 3.24
C LEU A 40 8.59 1.00 3.88
N GLU A 41 8.82 0.79 5.18
CA GLU A 41 8.23 -0.33 5.91
C GLU A 41 6.82 0.02 6.42
N VAL A 42 5.85 -0.84 6.15
CA VAL A 42 4.49 -0.68 6.69
C VAL A 42 4.47 -1.09 8.16
N THR A 43 4.19 -0.12 9.04
CA THR A 43 4.15 -0.34 10.48
C THR A 43 2.79 -0.88 10.92
N TYR A 44 1.71 -0.32 10.39
CA TYR A 44 0.34 -0.78 10.68
C TYR A 44 -0.51 -0.67 9.42
N ALA A 45 -1.20 -1.74 9.05
CA ALA A 45 -2.15 -1.74 7.93
C ALA A 45 -3.55 -2.07 8.44
N TYR A 46 -4.45 -1.10 8.33
CA TYR A 46 -5.88 -1.24 8.49
C TYR A 46 -6.54 -1.38 7.12
N ASP A 47 -7.85 -1.65 7.11
CA ASP A 47 -8.62 -1.89 5.89
C ASP A 47 -8.61 -0.68 4.93
N ASP A 48 -8.62 0.55 5.47
CA ASP A 48 -8.59 1.80 4.69
C ASP A 48 -7.40 2.70 5.02
N LEU A 49 -6.59 2.38 6.03
CA LEU A 49 -5.52 3.25 6.52
C LEU A 49 -4.22 2.46 6.71
N VAL A 50 -3.11 2.93 6.16
CA VAL A 50 -1.82 2.25 6.23
C VAL A 50 -0.77 3.22 6.72
N PHE A 51 -0.20 2.93 7.88
CA PHE A 51 0.93 3.65 8.45
C PHE A 51 2.23 3.07 7.94
N VAL A 52 3.10 3.95 7.48
CA VAL A 52 4.38 3.60 6.87
C VAL A 52 5.50 4.40 7.52
N GLN A 53 6.66 3.75 7.65
CA GLN A 53 7.89 4.29 8.20
C GLN A 53 7.67 4.87 9.62
N HIS A 54 7.34 4.02 10.60
CA HIS A 54 7.06 4.41 11.99
C HIS A 54 5.96 5.48 12.14
N SER A 55 4.95 5.48 11.26
CA SER A 55 3.92 6.54 11.21
C SER A 55 4.49 7.91 10.82
N ALA A 56 5.55 7.93 10.00
CA ALA A 56 5.99 9.13 9.27
C ALA A 56 5.04 9.43 8.09
N PHE A 57 4.48 8.38 7.48
CA PHE A 57 3.53 8.50 6.39
C PHE A 57 2.26 7.71 6.71
N LEU A 58 1.14 8.22 6.23
CA LEU A 58 -0.16 7.59 6.34
C LEU A 58 -0.79 7.56 4.94
N LEU A 59 -1.06 6.37 4.44
CA LEU A 59 -1.83 6.18 3.23
C LEU A 59 -3.28 5.88 3.61
N GLN A 60 -4.21 6.54 2.97
CA GLN A 60 -5.64 6.29 3.13
C GLN A 60 -6.22 5.83 1.80
N PHE A 61 -6.85 4.66 1.79
CA PHE A 61 -7.65 4.20 0.65
C PHE A 61 -8.94 4.99 0.61
N LEU A 62 -9.32 5.38 -0.61
CA LEU A 62 -10.62 5.97 -0.88
C LEU A 62 -11.61 4.88 -1.30
N GLU A 63 -12.85 5.28 -1.62
CA GLU A 63 -13.83 4.38 -2.24
C GLU A 63 -13.31 3.73 -3.52
N ASP A 64 -12.46 4.45 -4.27
CA ASP A 64 -11.76 3.91 -5.43
C ASP A 64 -10.52 3.10 -5.02
N PRO A 65 -10.45 1.80 -5.35
CA PRO A 65 -9.31 0.95 -4.98
C PRO A 65 -8.00 1.32 -5.70
N THR A 66 -8.09 2.18 -6.72
CA THR A 66 -6.96 2.72 -7.48
C THR A 66 -6.45 4.03 -6.92
N THR A 67 -7.21 4.70 -6.05
CA THR A 67 -6.89 6.05 -5.56
C THR A 67 -6.59 6.04 -4.08
N LEU A 68 -5.42 6.55 -3.71
CA LEU A 68 -4.97 6.64 -2.34
C LEU A 68 -4.60 8.07 -1.99
N LYS A 69 -4.89 8.47 -0.77
CA LYS A 69 -4.37 9.72 -0.20
C LYS A 69 -3.13 9.45 0.60
N LEU A 70 -2.10 10.26 0.40
CA LEU A 70 -0.90 10.25 1.20
C LEU A 70 -0.89 11.46 2.12
N TYR A 71 -0.70 11.19 3.40
CA TYR A 71 -0.51 12.17 4.43
C TYR A 71 0.88 11.99 5.03
N THR A 72 1.55 13.12 5.26
CA THR A 72 2.90 13.17 5.83
C THR A 72 2.81 13.63 7.28
N ASN A 73 3.56 13.01 8.19
CA ASN A 73 3.52 13.42 9.59
C ASN A 73 4.13 14.82 9.74
N THR A 74 3.49 15.70 10.50
CA THR A 74 4.02 17.03 10.83
C THR A 74 5.36 17.01 11.56
N GLU A 75 5.68 15.90 12.24
CA GLU A 75 6.95 15.67 12.89
C GLU A 75 8.09 15.41 11.89
N CYS A 76 7.76 15.01 10.65
CA CYS A 76 8.74 14.88 9.57
C CYS A 76 9.00 16.22 8.88
N ASN A 77 10.24 16.38 8.43
CA ASN A 77 10.65 17.58 7.72
C ASN A 77 9.87 17.67 6.39
N PRO A 78 9.13 18.77 6.12
CA PRO A 78 8.24 18.84 4.95
C PRO A 78 8.96 18.66 3.64
N GLN A 79 10.23 19.04 3.57
CA GLN A 79 11.04 18.95 2.37
C GLN A 79 11.41 17.50 2.05
N GLU A 80 11.84 16.74 3.05
CA GLU A 80 12.16 15.31 2.93
C GLU A 80 10.90 14.47 2.72
N ALA A 81 9.83 14.81 3.43
CA ALA A 81 8.54 14.14 3.29
C ALA A 81 7.95 14.34 1.89
N ASN A 82 8.10 15.54 1.31
CA ASN A 82 7.65 15.81 -0.05
C ASN A 82 8.51 15.11 -1.12
N ASP A 83 9.82 15.03 -0.92
CA ASP A 83 10.74 14.31 -1.82
C ASP A 83 10.42 12.80 -1.84
N THR A 84 10.22 12.23 -0.65
CA THR A 84 9.77 10.84 -0.48
C THR A 84 8.38 10.63 -1.07
N ALA A 85 7.43 11.52 -0.78
CA ALA A 85 6.08 11.48 -1.33
C ALA A 85 6.09 11.50 -2.86
N SER A 86 6.91 12.37 -3.47
CA SER A 86 7.02 12.45 -4.92
C SER A 86 7.55 11.16 -5.53
N SER A 87 8.50 10.51 -4.86
CA SER A 87 9.03 9.21 -5.26
C SER A 87 7.97 8.10 -5.16
N ILE A 88 7.17 8.11 -4.09
CA ILE A 88 6.02 7.21 -3.91
C ILE A 88 4.99 7.43 -5.03
N VAL A 89 4.57 8.67 -5.26
CA VAL A 89 3.58 9.02 -6.28
C VAL A 89 4.03 8.50 -7.65
N LEU A 90 5.30 8.67 -7.99
CA LEU A 90 5.86 8.19 -9.26
C LEU A 90 5.77 6.66 -9.40
N GLU A 91 6.17 5.90 -8.37
CA GLU A 91 6.09 4.42 -8.42
C GLU A 91 4.65 3.88 -8.41
N PHE A 92 3.75 4.57 -7.72
CA PHE A 92 2.33 4.24 -7.73
C PHE A 92 1.70 4.51 -9.11
N ASP A 93 2.00 5.66 -9.72
CA ASP A 93 1.54 6.01 -11.06
C ASP A 93 2.00 4.97 -12.10
N ARG A 94 3.28 4.55 -12.03
CA ARG A 94 3.83 3.48 -12.86
C ARG A 94 3.14 2.13 -12.67
N SER A 95 2.65 1.87 -11.46
CA SER A 95 1.93 0.65 -11.11
C SER A 95 0.43 0.69 -11.46
N GLY A 96 -0.07 1.83 -11.94
CA GLY A 96 -1.47 2.08 -12.30
C GLY A 96 -2.35 2.59 -11.16
N PHE A 97 -1.75 3.15 -10.10
CA PHE A 97 -2.44 3.73 -8.95
C PHE A 97 -2.28 5.25 -8.94
N THR A 98 -3.33 5.94 -8.51
CA THR A 98 -3.31 7.39 -8.30
C THR A 98 -3.06 7.67 -6.83
N LEU A 99 -1.97 8.38 -6.54
CA LEU A 99 -1.63 8.76 -5.18
C LEU A 99 -1.72 10.28 -5.03
N ASP A 100 -2.63 10.74 -4.17
CA ASP A 100 -2.93 12.15 -3.92
C ASP A 100 -2.27 12.60 -2.60
N PRO A 101 -1.20 13.40 -2.63
CA PRO A 101 -0.62 13.96 -1.41
C PRO A 101 -1.55 15.02 -0.81
N SER A 102 -2.50 14.58 0.02
CA SER A 102 -3.53 15.43 0.64
C SER A 102 -3.03 16.27 1.82
N GLY A 103 -1.72 16.23 2.12
CA GLY A 103 -1.07 17.17 3.03
C GLY A 103 -0.44 16.51 4.25
N LYS A 104 -0.63 17.11 5.42
CA LYS A 104 0.02 16.67 6.66
C LYS A 104 -0.99 16.17 7.68
N TYR A 105 -0.56 15.21 8.49
CA TYR A 105 -1.29 14.75 9.66
C TYR A 105 -0.40 14.81 10.90
N THR A 106 -1.03 14.92 12.06
CA THR A 106 -0.35 14.85 13.34
C THR A 106 -0.86 13.61 14.05
N LEU A 107 0.07 12.76 14.49
CA LEU A 107 -0.24 11.60 15.31
C LEU A 107 0.06 11.95 16.77
N SER A 108 -0.90 11.75 17.66
CA SER A 108 -0.70 11.93 19.10
C SER A 108 -1.15 10.66 19.82
N GLN A 109 -0.26 10.08 20.60
CA GLN A 109 -0.59 8.93 21.44
C GLN A 109 -1.15 9.43 22.77
N ASN A 110 -2.35 8.99 23.15
CA ASN A 110 -2.94 9.31 24.45
C ASN A 110 -2.44 8.34 25.52
N GLU A 111 -2.66 8.70 26.79
CA GLU A 111 -2.31 7.89 27.96
C GLU A 111 -3.02 6.53 27.96
N ASP A 112 -4.22 6.43 27.35
CA ASP A 112 -5.00 5.20 27.20
C ASP A 112 -4.59 4.31 25.99
N GLU A 113 -3.35 4.43 25.50
CA GLU A 113 -2.85 3.69 24.32
C GLU A 113 -3.61 3.96 23.00
N THR A 114 -4.53 4.94 23.00
CA THR A 114 -5.29 5.33 21.80
C THR A 114 -4.51 6.32 20.95
N LEU A 115 -4.45 6.06 19.63
CA LEU A 115 -3.83 6.94 18.65
C LEU A 115 -4.85 7.98 18.15
N ARG A 116 -4.58 9.26 18.40
CA ARG A 116 -5.35 10.39 17.88
C ARG A 116 -4.67 10.92 16.62
N ILE A 117 -5.38 10.88 15.50
CA ILE A 117 -4.92 11.36 14.19
C ILE A 117 -5.64 12.67 13.90
N GLU A 118 -4.89 13.76 13.77
CA GLU A 118 -5.41 15.06 13.37
C GLU A 118 -4.91 15.40 11.97
N PHE A 119 -5.81 15.46 11.00
CA PHE A 119 -5.49 15.89 9.65
C PHE A 119 -5.44 17.41 9.60
N CYS A 120 -4.23 17.97 9.48
CA CYS A 120 -4.06 19.40 9.23
C CYS A 120 -4.37 19.65 7.75
N GLY A 121 -5.66 19.84 7.43
CA GLY A 121 -6.05 20.28 6.10
C GLY A 121 -5.50 21.67 5.83
N CYS A 122 -4.77 21.82 4.71
CA CYS A 122 -4.64 23.15 4.11
C CYS A 122 -6.04 23.57 3.68
N GLY A 123 -6.69 24.40 4.52
CA GLY A 123 -7.91 25.10 4.17
C GLY A 123 -7.66 25.94 2.91
N ASN A 124 -8.61 25.81 1.98
CA ASN A 124 -8.79 26.54 0.73
C ASN A 124 -8.41 28.03 0.81
#